data_AF-A0A257UGT9-F1
#
_entry.id   AF-A0A257UGT9-F1
#
_cell.length_a   1.000
_cell.length_b   1.000
_cell.length_c   1.000
_cell.angle_alpha   90.00
_cell.angle_beta   90.00
_cell.angle_gamma   90.00
#
_symmetry.space_group_name_H-M   'P 1'
#
loop_
_entity.id
_entity.type
_entity.pdbx_description
1 polymer ?
#
loop_
_entity_poly.entity_id
_entity_poly.type
_entity_poly.pdbx_seq_one_letter_code
_entity_poly.pdbx_strand_id
1 'polypeptide(L)'
;AGLRGYREAEAAGDHGAAEGIMAWLAGQPNVAAAAKRFAGVKGDIDHFGALSFLQGVLIVLRDSGHPGLLVVLDEVETIQRVRSDVRDKSLNALRQLVDEVDSGRFPGLYLVITGTPAFFDGPQGVQRLEPLAQRLHVDFQTEARFDNPRAVQIRLPAFDLQRLCQVGCKVRDIFQQHASAPERIAALCSDGYVRELATAVTGKLGGKVGIAPRIFLKKLVADVLDRIDQFPDFNPRQHYALTIAETELTPVERQAMAATDVDEIELEL
;
A
#
# COMPACT_ATOMS: atom_id res chain seq x y z
N ALA A 1 -1.98 -3.25 -32.38
CA ALA A 1 -0.80 -3.19 -33.27
C ALA A 1 0.45 -3.68 -32.54
N GLY A 2 0.88 -3.04 -31.44
CA GLY A 2 2.03 -3.48 -30.63
C GLY A 2 2.04 -4.97 -30.24
N LEU A 3 1.00 -5.46 -29.55
CA LEU A 3 0.90 -6.88 -29.15
C LEU A 3 0.94 -7.87 -30.33
N ARG A 4 0.36 -7.47 -31.48
CA ARG A 4 0.40 -8.28 -32.70
C ARG A 4 1.82 -8.32 -33.27
N GLY A 5 2.46 -7.17 -33.39
CA GLY A 5 3.84 -7.06 -33.85
C GLY A 5 4.82 -7.80 -32.94
N TYR A 6 4.60 -7.78 -31.62
CA TYR A 6 5.40 -8.58 -30.68
C TYR A 6 5.31 -10.08 -31.00
N ARG A 7 4.08 -10.60 -31.15
CA ARG A 7 3.86 -12.02 -31.49
C ARG A 7 4.42 -12.40 -32.86
N GLU A 8 4.33 -11.52 -33.85
CA GLU A 8 4.91 -11.73 -35.17
C GLU A 8 6.46 -11.76 -35.11
N ALA A 9 7.07 -10.89 -34.31
CA ALA A 9 8.51 -10.89 -34.09
C ALA A 9 8.99 -12.17 -33.37
N GLU A 10 8.28 -12.61 -32.33
CA GLU A 10 8.55 -13.88 -31.64
C GLU A 10 8.42 -15.08 -32.58
N ALA A 11 7.34 -15.13 -33.36
CA ALA A 11 7.11 -16.22 -34.32
C ALA A 11 8.18 -16.26 -35.43
N ALA A 12 8.74 -15.10 -35.80
CA ALA A 12 9.83 -14.98 -36.77
C ALA A 12 11.23 -15.22 -36.17
N GLY A 13 11.35 -15.39 -34.84
CA GLY A 13 12.63 -15.49 -34.14
C GLY A 13 13.43 -14.18 -34.08
N ASP A 14 12.81 -13.04 -34.37
CA ASP A 14 13.46 -11.73 -34.29
C ASP A 14 13.36 -11.17 -32.86
N HIS A 15 14.25 -11.66 -32.00
CA HIS A 15 14.31 -11.26 -30.59
C HIS A 15 14.57 -9.75 -30.41
N GLY A 16 15.34 -9.12 -31.31
CA GLY A 16 15.63 -7.69 -31.22
C GLY A 16 14.41 -6.83 -31.51
N ALA A 17 13.60 -7.20 -32.51
CA ALA A 17 12.31 -6.56 -32.74
C ALA A 17 11.33 -6.82 -31.59
N ALA A 18 11.27 -8.05 -31.08
CA ALA A 18 10.39 -8.41 -29.97
C ALA A 18 10.71 -7.61 -28.69
N GLU A 19 11.98 -7.54 -28.29
CA GLU A 19 12.45 -6.73 -27.16
C GLU A 19 12.17 -5.25 -27.36
N GLY A 20 12.43 -4.72 -28.56
CA GLY A 20 12.14 -3.31 -28.89
C GLY A 20 10.65 -2.99 -28.79
N ILE A 21 9.77 -3.91 -29.23
CA ILE A 21 8.31 -3.72 -29.13
C ILE A 21 7.86 -3.84 -27.67
N MET A 22 8.44 -4.73 -26.88
CA MET A 22 8.18 -4.81 -25.44
C MET A 22 8.61 -3.56 -24.70
N ALA A 23 9.78 -3.01 -25.01
CA ALA A 23 10.25 -1.73 -24.48
C ALA A 23 9.27 -0.60 -24.81
N TRP A 24 8.69 -0.60 -26.02
CA TRP A 24 7.67 0.37 -26.40
C TRP A 24 6.36 0.17 -25.65
N LEU A 25 5.87 -1.07 -25.55
CA LEU A 25 4.66 -1.40 -24.78
C LEU A 25 4.82 -1.04 -23.29
N ALA A 26 6.03 -1.14 -22.75
CA ALA A 26 6.38 -0.70 -21.41
C ALA A 26 6.49 0.83 -21.26
N GLY A 27 6.28 1.60 -22.32
CA GLY A 27 6.33 3.06 -22.30
C GLY A 27 7.74 3.64 -22.19
N GLN A 28 8.79 2.89 -22.56
CA GLN A 28 10.14 3.43 -22.54
C GLN A 28 10.28 4.59 -23.54
N PRO A 29 10.92 5.70 -23.16
CA PRO A 29 11.01 6.90 -24.01
C PRO A 29 11.89 6.70 -25.24
N ASN A 30 12.89 5.81 -25.15
CA ASN A 30 13.93 5.67 -26.17
C ASN A 30 13.84 4.29 -26.83
N VAL A 31 12.86 4.12 -27.72
CA VAL A 31 12.71 2.88 -28.49
C VAL A 31 13.08 3.08 -29.95
N ALA A 32 13.88 2.13 -30.48
CA ALA A 32 14.33 2.13 -31.86
C ALA A 32 13.17 2.21 -32.86
N ALA A 33 13.28 3.12 -33.84
CA ALA A 33 12.27 3.30 -34.89
C ALA A 33 12.06 2.04 -35.74
N ALA A 34 13.03 1.13 -35.80
CA ALA A 34 12.88 -0.16 -36.49
C ALA A 34 11.80 -1.03 -35.85
N ALA A 35 11.80 -1.18 -34.51
CA ALA A 35 10.80 -1.94 -33.77
C ALA A 35 9.40 -1.33 -33.91
N LYS A 36 9.28 0.01 -33.85
CA LYS A 36 8.02 0.72 -34.06
C LYS A 36 7.46 0.50 -35.48
N ARG A 37 8.32 0.59 -36.50
CA ARG A 37 7.94 0.31 -37.90
C ARG A 37 7.51 -1.14 -38.09
N PHE A 38 8.22 -2.09 -37.49
CA PHE A 38 7.87 -3.52 -37.54
C PHE A 38 6.45 -3.75 -37.02
N ALA A 39 6.13 -3.24 -35.83
CA ALA A 39 4.80 -3.39 -35.24
C ALA A 39 3.71 -2.49 -35.85
N GLY A 40 4.05 -1.62 -36.83
CA GLY A 40 3.14 -0.67 -37.44
C GLY A 40 2.62 0.41 -36.47
N VAL A 41 3.41 0.75 -35.44
CA VAL A 41 3.06 1.76 -34.44
C VAL A 41 3.84 3.06 -34.67
N LYS A 42 3.25 4.19 -34.28
CA LYS A 42 3.84 5.52 -34.43
C LYS A 42 3.92 6.21 -33.06
N GLY A 43 4.94 7.05 -32.89
CA GLY A 43 5.11 7.87 -31.69
C GLY A 43 5.54 7.07 -30.46
N ASP A 44 5.55 7.77 -29.33
CA ASP A 44 5.68 7.17 -28.00
C ASP A 44 4.30 6.99 -27.38
N ILE A 45 4.21 6.20 -26.32
CA ILE A 45 2.98 6.09 -25.55
C ILE A 45 2.81 7.40 -24.77
N ASP A 46 1.93 8.26 -25.27
CA ASP A 46 1.49 9.45 -24.54
C ASP A 46 0.37 9.10 -23.54
N HIS A 47 -0.13 10.11 -22.81
CA HIS A 47 -1.18 9.91 -21.81
C HIS A 47 -2.45 9.26 -22.39
N PHE A 48 -2.88 9.66 -23.59
CA PHE A 48 -4.06 9.10 -24.24
C PHE A 48 -3.82 7.68 -24.77
N GLY A 49 -2.62 7.43 -25.27
CA GLY A 49 -2.12 6.12 -25.66
C GLY A 49 -2.16 5.17 -24.48
N ALA A 50 -1.64 5.57 -23.31
CA ALA A 50 -1.61 4.75 -22.11
C ALA A 50 -3.01 4.30 -21.67
N LEU A 51 -4.00 5.20 -21.67
CA LEU A 51 -5.39 4.86 -21.36
C LEU A 51 -5.99 3.89 -22.39
N SER A 52 -5.66 4.06 -23.67
CA SER A 52 -6.11 3.14 -24.73
C SER A 52 -5.46 1.76 -24.61
N PHE A 53 -4.19 1.70 -24.15
CA PHE A 53 -3.52 0.45 -23.83
C PHE A 53 -4.18 -0.29 -22.68
N LEU A 54 -4.53 0.41 -21.61
CA LEU A 54 -5.24 -0.15 -20.47
C LEU A 54 -6.56 -0.82 -20.91
N GLN A 55 -7.31 -0.17 -21.80
CA GLN A 55 -8.52 -0.75 -22.38
C GLN A 55 -8.22 -2.03 -23.17
N GLY A 56 -7.15 -2.06 -23.96
CA GLY A 56 -6.69 -3.26 -24.65
C GLY A 56 -6.33 -4.40 -23.70
N VAL A 57 -5.64 -4.10 -22.60
CA VAL A 57 -5.30 -5.09 -21.56
C VAL A 57 -6.55 -5.68 -20.93
N LEU A 58 -7.54 -4.86 -20.60
CA LEU A 58 -8.82 -5.31 -20.05
C LEU A 58 -9.57 -6.26 -21.00
N ILE A 59 -9.56 -5.95 -22.30
CA ILE A 59 -10.15 -6.83 -23.33
C ILE A 59 -9.44 -8.19 -23.34
N VAL A 60 -8.10 -8.20 -23.35
CA VAL A 60 -7.32 -9.45 -23.36
C VAL A 60 -7.57 -10.27 -22.10
N LEU A 61 -7.65 -9.63 -20.92
CA LEU A 61 -7.95 -10.30 -19.65
C LEU A 61 -9.33 -10.96 -19.69
N ARG A 62 -10.35 -10.21 -20.12
CA ARG A 62 -11.71 -10.72 -20.27
C ARG A 62 -11.79 -11.90 -21.23
N ASP A 63 -11.16 -11.77 -22.40
CA ASP A 63 -11.16 -12.82 -23.43
C ASP A 63 -10.34 -14.05 -23.00
N SER A 64 -9.45 -13.89 -22.02
CA SER A 64 -8.71 -14.98 -21.35
C SER A 64 -9.45 -15.58 -20.14
N GLY A 65 -10.68 -15.16 -19.88
CA GLY A 65 -11.53 -15.68 -18.79
C GLY A 65 -11.28 -15.04 -17.42
N HIS A 66 -10.48 -13.98 -17.33
CA HIS A 66 -10.31 -13.22 -16.08
C HIS A 66 -11.45 -12.21 -15.88
N PRO A 67 -11.92 -12.00 -14.64
CA PRO A 67 -13.04 -11.11 -14.36
C PRO A 67 -12.73 -9.62 -14.51
N GLY A 68 -11.44 -9.23 -14.53
CA GLY A 68 -11.05 -7.83 -14.59
C GLY A 68 -9.61 -7.58 -14.11
N LEU A 69 -9.31 -6.30 -13.85
CA LEU A 69 -8.03 -5.83 -13.33
C LEU A 69 -8.26 -4.96 -12.09
N LEU A 70 -7.53 -5.25 -11.01
CA LEU A 70 -7.42 -4.40 -9.84
C LEU A 70 -6.16 -3.54 -9.96
N VAL A 71 -6.32 -2.22 -9.96
CA VAL A 71 -5.19 -1.26 -9.91
C VAL A 71 -5.20 -0.56 -8.57
N VAL A 72 -4.10 -0.66 -7.83
CA VAL A 72 -3.91 0.01 -6.55
C VAL A 72 -2.86 1.11 -6.71
N LEU A 73 -3.27 2.36 -6.44
CA LEU A 73 -2.37 3.50 -6.33
C LEU A 73 -2.11 3.73 -4.84
N ASP A 74 -0.93 3.33 -4.38
CA ASP A 74 -0.56 3.42 -2.97
C ASP A 74 0.26 4.67 -2.64
N GLU A 75 0.15 5.11 -1.39
CA GLU A 75 0.83 6.28 -0.84
C GLU A 75 0.70 7.54 -1.71
N VAL A 76 -0.52 7.85 -2.19
CA VAL A 76 -0.73 9.01 -3.07
C VAL A 76 -0.39 10.35 -2.42
N GLU A 77 -0.26 10.42 -1.09
CA GLU A 77 0.27 11.60 -0.41
C GLU A 77 1.71 11.96 -0.82
N THR A 78 2.46 11.04 -1.43
CA THR A 78 3.79 11.32 -1.99
C THR A 78 3.75 12.40 -3.07
N ILE A 79 2.61 12.56 -3.76
CA ILE A 79 2.35 13.66 -4.70
C ILE A 79 2.48 15.03 -4.01
N GLN A 80 2.27 15.13 -2.70
CA GLN A 80 2.44 16.39 -1.98
C GLN A 80 3.91 16.83 -1.87
N ARG A 81 4.86 15.90 -2.04
CA ARG A 81 6.31 16.15 -1.89
C ARG A 81 7.00 16.61 -3.19
N VAL A 82 6.33 16.49 -4.35
CA VAL A 82 6.91 16.92 -5.63
C VAL A 82 6.68 18.41 -5.89
N ARG A 83 7.40 18.95 -6.90
CA ARG A 83 7.23 20.33 -7.35
C ARG A 83 5.79 20.61 -7.77
N SER A 84 5.37 21.87 -7.61
CA SER A 84 3.98 22.28 -7.82
C SER A 84 3.44 21.92 -9.21
N ASP A 85 4.24 22.12 -10.27
CA ASP A 85 3.84 21.82 -11.65
C ASP A 85 3.61 20.33 -11.89
N VAL A 86 4.46 19.47 -11.29
CA VAL A 86 4.33 18.01 -11.37
C VAL A 86 3.14 17.53 -10.54
N ARG A 87 2.93 18.12 -9.36
CA ARG A 87 1.77 17.84 -8.51
C ARG A 87 0.46 18.18 -9.21
N ASP A 88 0.35 19.36 -9.81
CA ASP A 88 -0.85 19.79 -10.54
C ASP A 88 -1.16 18.86 -11.72
N LYS A 89 -0.13 18.43 -12.45
CA LYS A 89 -0.27 17.39 -13.50
C LYS A 89 -0.73 16.06 -12.93
N SER A 90 -0.19 15.62 -11.79
CA SER A 90 -0.53 14.35 -11.15
C SER A 90 -1.98 14.33 -10.65
N LEU A 91 -2.44 15.42 -10.02
CA LEU A 91 -3.83 15.56 -9.60
C LEU A 91 -4.80 15.57 -10.80
N ASN A 92 -4.44 16.24 -11.89
CA ASN A 92 -5.24 16.22 -13.12
C ASN A 92 -5.29 14.82 -13.76
N ALA A 93 -4.17 14.09 -13.78
CA ALA A 93 -4.14 12.71 -14.28
C ALA A 93 -5.03 11.80 -13.42
N LEU A 94 -5.01 11.96 -12.09
CA LEU A 94 -5.89 11.22 -11.19
C LEU A 94 -7.37 11.53 -11.45
N ARG A 95 -7.71 12.82 -11.64
CA ARG A 95 -9.06 13.26 -12.00
C ARG A 95 -9.54 12.63 -13.31
N GLN A 96 -8.70 12.64 -14.34
CA GLN A 96 -9.00 12.01 -15.62
C GLN A 96 -9.20 10.51 -15.46
N LEU A 97 -8.34 9.80 -14.71
CA LEU A 97 -8.52 8.38 -14.47
C LEU A 97 -9.85 8.06 -13.78
N VAL A 98 -10.25 8.86 -12.78
CA VAL A 98 -11.54 8.71 -12.10
C VAL A 98 -12.71 8.95 -13.07
N ASP A 99 -12.65 9.99 -13.91
CA ASP A 99 -13.69 10.26 -14.93
C ASP A 99 -13.85 9.11 -15.93
N GLU A 100 -12.73 8.52 -16.36
CA GLU A 100 -12.73 7.44 -17.36
C GLU A 100 -13.26 6.12 -16.77
N VAL A 101 -13.03 5.88 -15.47
CA VAL A 101 -13.66 4.78 -14.75
C VAL A 101 -15.16 5.01 -14.59
N ASP A 102 -15.56 6.20 -14.12
CA ASP A 102 -16.97 6.55 -13.88
C ASP A 102 -17.81 6.55 -15.16
N SER A 103 -17.25 7.04 -16.28
CA SER A 103 -17.90 7.00 -17.59
C SER A 103 -18.00 5.61 -18.22
N GLY A 104 -17.41 4.59 -17.59
CA GLY A 104 -17.46 3.20 -18.05
C GLY A 104 -16.51 2.88 -19.21
N ARG A 105 -15.47 3.70 -19.47
CA ARG A 105 -14.47 3.43 -20.52
C ARG A 105 -13.67 2.16 -20.25
N PHE A 106 -13.55 1.77 -18.98
CA PHE A 106 -12.77 0.61 -18.54
C PHE A 106 -13.62 -0.49 -17.87
N PRO A 107 -14.45 -1.23 -18.63
CA PRO A 107 -15.20 -2.36 -18.08
C PRO A 107 -14.27 -3.40 -17.46
N GLY A 108 -14.55 -3.81 -16.22
CA GLY A 108 -13.73 -4.77 -15.47
C GLY A 108 -12.50 -4.17 -14.78
N LEU A 109 -12.29 -2.86 -14.83
CA LEU A 109 -11.27 -2.19 -14.02
C LEU A 109 -11.85 -1.80 -12.65
N TYR A 110 -11.13 -2.14 -11.59
CA TYR A 110 -11.38 -1.61 -10.26
C TYR A 110 -10.16 -0.80 -9.80
N LEU A 111 -10.38 0.47 -9.51
CA LEU A 111 -9.35 1.40 -9.06
C LEU A 111 -9.43 1.59 -7.55
N VAL A 112 -8.34 1.32 -6.84
CA VAL A 112 -8.19 1.59 -5.41
C VAL A 112 -7.10 2.64 -5.26
N ILE A 113 -7.40 3.70 -4.51
CA ILE A 113 -6.46 4.75 -4.18
C ILE A 113 -6.31 4.77 -2.67
N THR A 114 -5.10 4.55 -2.17
CA THR A 114 -4.78 4.60 -0.75
C THR A 114 -3.91 5.80 -0.45
N GLY A 115 -4.25 6.51 0.62
CA GLY A 115 -3.46 7.63 1.11
C GLY A 115 -3.94 8.11 2.47
N THR A 116 -3.19 9.03 3.03
CA THR A 116 -3.51 9.63 4.33
C THR A 116 -4.57 10.74 4.22
N PRO A 117 -5.28 11.08 5.32
CA PRO A 117 -6.21 12.21 5.34
C PRO A 117 -5.59 13.53 4.86
N ALA A 118 -4.29 13.73 5.08
CA ALA A 118 -3.56 14.88 4.58
C ALA A 118 -3.64 15.04 3.04
N PHE A 119 -3.74 13.95 2.28
CA PHE A 119 -3.94 14.00 0.85
C PHE A 119 -5.39 14.31 0.46
N PHE A 120 -6.39 13.75 1.15
CA PHE A 120 -7.79 13.94 0.77
C PHE A 120 -8.37 15.27 1.25
N ASP A 121 -7.97 15.71 2.44
CA ASP A 121 -8.53 16.89 3.12
C ASP A 121 -7.59 18.09 3.11
N GLY A 122 -6.30 17.86 2.84
CA GLY A 122 -5.28 18.90 2.88
C GLY A 122 -5.26 19.82 1.66
N PRO A 123 -4.83 21.08 1.82
CA PRO A 123 -4.81 22.08 0.73
C PRO A 123 -3.78 21.78 -0.37
N GLN A 124 -2.83 20.87 -0.11
CA GLN A 124 -1.83 20.44 -1.10
C GLN A 124 -2.17 19.10 -1.76
N GLY A 125 -3.28 18.48 -1.36
CA GLY A 125 -3.76 17.22 -1.93
C GLY A 125 -4.94 17.45 -2.89
N VAL A 126 -5.96 16.62 -2.75
CA VAL A 126 -7.17 16.61 -3.59
C VAL A 126 -7.89 17.97 -3.61
N GLN A 127 -7.94 18.67 -2.48
CA GLN A 127 -8.59 19.99 -2.35
C GLN A 127 -7.96 21.07 -3.24
N ARG A 128 -6.72 20.86 -3.70
CA ARG A 128 -6.05 21.77 -4.63
C ARG A 128 -6.69 21.78 -6.02
N LEU A 129 -7.35 20.70 -6.41
CA LEU A 129 -8.04 20.55 -7.69
C LEU A 129 -9.54 20.31 -7.43
N GLU A 130 -10.31 21.39 -7.38
CA GLU A 130 -11.75 21.37 -7.09
C GLU A 130 -12.55 20.29 -7.84
N PRO A 131 -12.36 20.07 -9.16
CA PRO A 131 -13.05 18.99 -9.87
C PRO A 131 -12.78 17.59 -9.31
N LEU A 132 -11.55 17.31 -8.86
CA LEU A 132 -11.20 16.04 -8.24
C LEU A 132 -11.82 15.94 -6.84
N ALA A 133 -11.76 17.03 -6.06
CA ALA A 133 -12.35 17.08 -4.72
C ALA A 133 -13.84 16.75 -4.74
N GLN A 134 -14.59 17.33 -5.67
CA GLN A 134 -16.03 17.07 -5.82
C GLN A 134 -16.34 15.59 -6.12
N ARG A 135 -15.51 14.92 -6.93
CA ARG A 135 -15.70 13.51 -7.30
C ARG A 135 -15.39 12.55 -6.15
N LEU A 136 -14.41 12.90 -5.34
CA LEU A 136 -13.99 12.08 -4.21
C LEU A 136 -14.73 12.45 -2.93
N HIS A 137 -15.52 13.52 -2.89
CA HIS A 137 -16.11 14.02 -1.65
C HIS A 137 -17.00 12.97 -0.95
N VAL A 138 -16.73 12.76 0.33
CA VAL A 138 -17.55 11.97 1.26
C VAL A 138 -17.60 12.73 2.59
N ASP A 139 -18.78 12.82 3.18
CA ASP A 139 -18.95 13.42 4.49
C ASP A 139 -18.62 12.41 5.61
N PHE A 140 -17.54 12.67 6.34
CA PHE A 140 -17.11 11.87 7.49
C PHE A 140 -17.42 12.53 8.84
N GLN A 141 -18.28 13.55 8.89
CA GLN A 141 -18.67 14.24 10.14
C GLN A 141 -19.54 13.39 11.06
N THR A 142 -20.26 12.40 10.52
CA THR A 142 -21.09 11.48 11.31
C THR A 142 -20.26 10.40 12.00
N GLU A 143 -20.90 9.62 12.88
CA GLU A 143 -20.24 8.50 13.56
C GLU A 143 -19.70 7.43 12.59
N ALA A 144 -18.43 7.03 12.76
CA ALA A 144 -17.72 6.09 11.89
C ALA A 144 -18.36 4.72 11.73
N ARG A 145 -19.13 4.26 12.73
CA ARG A 145 -19.83 2.98 12.64
C ARG A 145 -20.94 2.95 11.57
N PHE A 146 -21.37 4.12 11.08
CA PHE A 146 -22.44 4.26 10.10
C PHE A 146 -21.97 4.79 8.74
N ASP A 147 -20.65 4.81 8.49
CA ASP A 147 -20.14 5.17 7.17
C ASP A 147 -20.70 4.24 6.11
N ASN A 148 -21.05 4.80 4.95
CA ASN A 148 -21.56 4.02 3.84
C ASN A 148 -20.40 3.26 3.17
N PRO A 149 -20.38 1.90 3.21
CA PRO A 149 -19.31 1.13 2.58
C PRO A 149 -19.36 1.17 1.04
N ARG A 150 -20.40 1.76 0.45
CA ARG A 150 -20.52 2.01 -1.00
C ARG A 150 -20.10 3.42 -1.41
N ALA A 151 -19.67 4.26 -0.47
CA ALA A 151 -19.15 5.57 -0.80
C ALA A 151 -17.82 5.46 -1.57
N VAL A 152 -17.47 6.52 -2.31
CA VAL A 152 -16.22 6.59 -3.10
C VAL A 152 -14.96 6.60 -2.22
N GLN A 153 -15.09 7.02 -0.97
CA GLN A 153 -14.05 6.89 0.05
C GLN A 153 -14.53 6.03 1.22
N ILE A 154 -13.61 5.24 1.78
CA ILE A 154 -13.82 4.46 2.99
C ILE A 154 -12.73 4.88 3.98
N ARG A 155 -13.13 5.46 5.12
CA ARG A 155 -12.16 5.73 6.20
C ARG A 155 -11.79 4.45 6.92
N LEU A 156 -10.49 4.21 7.07
CA LEU A 156 -9.97 3.10 7.85
C LEU A 156 -9.79 3.58 9.30
N PRO A 157 -10.44 2.93 10.29
CA PRO A 157 -10.25 3.30 11.67
C PRO A 157 -8.84 2.93 12.14
N ALA A 158 -8.32 3.68 13.09
CA ALA A 158 -7.03 3.37 13.72
C ALA A 158 -7.06 1.99 14.41
N PHE A 159 -5.89 1.41 14.59
CA PHE A 159 -5.74 0.20 15.39
C PHE A 159 -6.06 0.49 16.87
N ASP A 160 -6.90 -0.36 17.44
CA ASP A 160 -7.11 -0.50 18.88
C ASP A 160 -6.49 -1.82 19.37
N LEU A 161 -6.42 -2.01 20.69
CA LEU A 161 -5.76 -3.18 21.28
C LEU A 161 -6.40 -4.49 20.79
N GLN A 162 -7.71 -4.48 20.57
CA GLN A 162 -8.46 -5.64 20.09
C GLN A 162 -8.05 -6.00 18.65
N ARG A 163 -8.02 -5.03 17.74
CA ARG A 163 -7.56 -5.21 16.36
C ARG A 163 -6.10 -5.61 16.31
N LEU A 164 -5.27 -5.07 17.21
CA LEU A 164 -3.85 -5.44 17.31
C LEU A 164 -3.68 -6.91 17.73
N CYS A 165 -4.45 -7.36 18.72
CA CYS A 165 -4.48 -8.77 19.11
C CYS A 165 -4.97 -9.65 17.96
N GLN A 166 -6.03 -9.25 17.26
CA GLN A 166 -6.57 -10.01 16.12
C GLN A 166 -5.55 -10.18 15.00
N VAL A 167 -4.86 -9.10 14.60
CA VAL A 167 -3.80 -9.21 13.58
C VAL A 167 -2.62 -10.04 14.09
N GLY A 168 -2.23 -9.89 15.36
CA GLY A 168 -1.16 -10.67 15.98
C GLY A 168 -1.45 -12.17 15.97
N CYS A 169 -2.64 -12.59 16.40
CA CYS A 169 -3.05 -14.00 16.35
C CYS A 169 -3.05 -14.52 14.91
N LYS A 170 -3.64 -13.79 13.95
CA LYS A 170 -3.64 -14.20 12.54
C LYS A 170 -2.22 -14.37 11.97
N VAL A 171 -1.31 -13.43 12.27
CA VAL A 171 0.08 -13.51 11.81
C VAL A 171 0.80 -14.69 12.45
N ARG A 172 0.62 -14.94 13.76
CA ARG A 172 1.14 -16.14 14.42
C ARG A 172 0.61 -17.41 13.77
N ASP A 173 -0.70 -17.49 13.52
CA ASP A 173 -1.33 -18.69 12.97
C ASP A 173 -0.84 -18.98 11.54
N ILE A 174 -0.60 -17.94 10.73
CA ILE A 174 0.03 -18.07 9.40
C ILE A 174 1.49 -18.53 9.55
N PHE A 175 2.26 -17.91 10.44
CA PHE A 175 3.65 -18.28 10.68
C PHE A 175 3.76 -19.75 11.10
N GLN A 176 2.89 -20.19 12.01
CA GLN A 176 2.86 -21.56 12.52
C GLN A 176 2.68 -22.61 11.41
N GLN A 177 1.96 -22.30 10.33
CA GLN A 177 1.73 -23.25 9.22
C GLN A 177 3.01 -23.66 8.49
N HIS A 178 4.06 -22.84 8.59
CA HIS A 178 5.34 -23.05 7.90
C HIS A 178 6.53 -23.15 8.87
N ALA A 179 6.28 -23.16 10.17
CA ALA A 179 7.29 -23.26 11.20
C ALA A 179 7.89 -24.67 11.29
N SER A 180 9.15 -24.77 11.73
CA SER A 180 9.80 -26.06 11.99
C SER A 180 9.27 -26.74 13.25
N ALA A 181 8.86 -25.94 14.24
CA ALA A 181 8.33 -26.40 15.52
C ALA A 181 6.97 -25.75 15.87
N PRO A 182 5.91 -26.05 15.10
CA PRO A 182 4.60 -25.40 15.23
C PRO A 182 3.95 -25.60 16.61
N GLU A 183 4.17 -26.76 17.24
CA GLU A 183 3.63 -27.05 18.57
C GLU A 183 4.22 -26.13 19.66
N ARG A 184 5.50 -25.76 19.52
CA ARG A 184 6.14 -24.82 20.44
C ARG A 184 5.54 -23.43 20.32
N ILE A 185 5.26 -22.98 19.08
CA ILE A 185 4.63 -21.69 18.83
C ILE A 185 3.24 -21.64 19.46
N ALA A 186 2.43 -22.69 19.25
CA ALA A 186 1.10 -22.79 19.85
C ALA A 186 1.15 -22.75 21.39
N ALA A 187 2.14 -23.41 21.99
CA ALA A 187 2.29 -23.47 23.45
C ALA A 187 2.84 -22.17 24.06
N LEU A 188 3.89 -21.60 23.47
CA LEU A 188 4.65 -20.49 24.06
C LEU A 188 4.15 -19.10 23.63
N CYS A 189 3.48 -19.00 22.47
CA CYS A 189 2.90 -17.77 21.93
C CYS A 189 1.37 -17.85 21.88
N SER A 190 0.74 -18.20 23.00
CA SER A 190 -0.74 -18.27 23.10
C SER A 190 -1.40 -16.91 22.86
N ASP A 191 -2.72 -16.90 22.64
CA ASP A 191 -3.50 -15.65 22.50
C ASP A 191 -3.30 -14.70 23.70
N GLY A 192 -3.10 -15.27 24.90
CA GLY A 192 -2.76 -14.53 26.10
C GLY A 192 -1.41 -13.82 25.96
N TYR A 193 -0.38 -14.52 25.48
CA TYR A 193 0.92 -13.92 25.24
C TYR A 193 0.87 -12.83 24.16
N VAL A 194 0.16 -13.06 23.05
CA VAL A 194 -0.04 -12.04 22.00
C VAL A 194 -0.68 -10.77 22.58
N ARG A 195 -1.70 -10.93 23.44
CA ARG A 195 -2.35 -9.80 24.13
C ARG A 195 -1.42 -9.10 25.10
N GLU A 196 -0.63 -9.83 25.88
CA GLU A 196 0.36 -9.25 26.78
C GLU A 196 1.40 -8.41 26.02
N LEU A 197 1.94 -8.95 24.92
CA LEU A 197 2.87 -8.22 24.06
C LEU A 197 2.22 -6.98 23.44
N ALA A 198 0.99 -7.10 22.94
CA ALA A 198 0.24 -5.98 22.36
C ALA A 198 0.00 -4.87 23.39
N THR A 199 -0.35 -5.24 24.62
CA THR A 199 -0.54 -4.31 25.74
C THR A 199 0.77 -3.64 26.12
N ALA A 200 1.87 -4.39 26.19
CA ALA A 200 3.18 -3.85 26.54
C ALA A 200 3.69 -2.85 25.48
N VAL A 201 3.54 -3.16 24.19
CA VAL A 201 3.90 -2.24 23.10
C VAL A 201 3.02 -0.99 23.13
N THR A 202 1.71 -1.14 23.31
CA THR A 202 0.79 0.00 23.38
C THR A 202 1.04 0.89 24.61
N GLY A 203 1.35 0.28 25.76
CA GLY A 203 1.66 1.00 26.99
C GLY A 203 2.95 1.84 26.88
N LYS A 204 3.99 1.32 26.21
CA LYS A 204 5.23 2.06 25.95
C LYS A 204 5.08 3.21 24.94
N LEU A 205 3.97 3.24 24.18
CA LEU A 205 3.64 4.29 23.22
C LEU A 205 2.64 5.33 23.77
N GLY A 206 2.48 5.40 25.10
CA GLY A 206 1.71 6.46 25.77
C GLY A 206 0.19 6.29 25.73
N GLY A 207 -0.33 5.12 25.30
CA GLY A 207 -1.75 4.73 25.42
C GLY A 207 -2.80 5.61 24.70
N LYS A 208 -2.41 6.73 24.09
CA LYS A 208 -3.29 7.73 23.47
C LYS A 208 -3.02 8.00 21.99
N VAL A 209 -1.99 7.37 21.41
CA VAL A 209 -1.66 7.52 19.99
C VAL A 209 -1.82 6.18 19.29
N GLY A 210 -2.35 6.21 18.06
CA GLY A 210 -2.66 5.05 17.24
C GLY A 210 -1.58 3.97 17.35
N ILE A 211 -2.00 2.80 17.82
CA ILE A 211 -1.14 1.65 18.06
C ILE A 211 -0.29 1.41 16.83
N ALA A 212 1.04 1.41 16.98
CA ALA A 212 1.99 1.16 15.91
C ALA A 212 1.98 -0.34 15.53
N PRO A 213 1.19 -0.77 14.52
CA PRO A 213 1.00 -2.18 14.25
C PRO A 213 2.30 -2.78 13.72
N ARG A 214 3.06 -1.98 12.96
CA ARG A 214 4.37 -2.31 12.41
C ARG A 214 5.35 -2.74 13.49
N ILE A 215 5.46 -1.97 14.58
CA ILE A 215 6.41 -2.26 15.66
C ILE A 215 5.99 -3.53 16.38
N PHE A 216 4.72 -3.61 16.78
CA PHE A 216 4.19 -4.80 17.42
C PHE A 216 4.42 -6.06 16.58
N LEU A 217 4.09 -6.04 15.28
CA LEU A 217 4.27 -7.19 14.40
C LEU A 217 5.75 -7.53 14.19
N LYS A 218 6.62 -6.53 14.08
CA LYS A 218 8.07 -6.76 13.99
C LYS A 218 8.60 -7.47 15.24
N LYS A 219 8.20 -7.03 16.44
CA LYS A 219 8.59 -7.68 17.70
C LYS A 219 8.00 -9.08 17.83
N LEU A 220 6.73 -9.24 17.47
CA LEU A 220 6.07 -10.56 17.48
C LEU A 220 6.80 -11.54 16.56
N VAL A 221 7.07 -11.18 15.31
CA VAL A 221 7.70 -12.12 14.35
C VAL A 221 9.17 -12.32 14.70
N ALA A 222 9.99 -11.27 14.67
CA ALA A 222 11.44 -11.39 14.73
C ALA A 222 11.98 -11.72 16.13
N ASP A 223 11.35 -11.17 17.18
CA ASP A 223 11.87 -11.33 18.54
C ASP A 223 11.19 -12.45 19.34
N VAL A 224 10.03 -12.92 18.88
CA VAL A 224 9.26 -13.98 19.56
C VAL A 224 9.13 -15.22 18.69
N LEU A 225 8.41 -15.15 17.57
CA LEU A 225 8.07 -16.34 16.77
C LEU A 225 9.32 -17.01 16.17
N ASP A 226 10.18 -16.24 15.51
CA ASP A 226 11.44 -16.73 14.95
C ASP A 226 12.32 -17.40 16.01
N ARG A 227 12.40 -16.81 17.20
CA ARG A 227 13.24 -17.34 18.28
C ARG A 227 12.65 -18.60 18.92
N ILE A 228 11.33 -18.69 19.03
CA ILE A 228 10.65 -19.92 19.48
C ILE A 228 10.92 -21.07 18.51
N ASP A 229 10.91 -20.78 17.20
CA ASP A 229 11.11 -21.76 16.14
C ASP A 229 12.58 -22.22 16.05
N GLN A 230 13.52 -21.29 16.17
CA GLN A 230 14.96 -21.55 15.99
C GLN A 230 15.65 -22.11 17.23
N PHE A 231 15.24 -21.71 18.43
CA PHE A 231 15.97 -22.01 19.68
C PHE A 231 15.15 -22.91 20.61
N PRO A 232 15.52 -24.19 20.79
CA PRO A 232 14.78 -25.16 21.61
C PRO A 232 14.64 -24.79 23.09
N ASP A 233 15.49 -23.93 23.62
CA ASP A 233 15.51 -23.47 25.02
C ASP A 233 14.90 -22.07 25.19
N PHE A 234 14.54 -21.38 24.12
CA PHE A 234 13.97 -20.04 24.21
C PHE A 234 12.53 -20.08 24.75
N ASN A 235 12.30 -19.35 25.84
CA ASN A 235 10.98 -19.07 26.40
C ASN A 235 10.75 -17.55 26.40
N PRO A 236 9.78 -17.04 25.65
CA PRO A 236 9.57 -15.60 25.50
C PRO A 236 9.10 -14.92 26.80
N ARG A 237 8.60 -15.66 27.79
CA ARG A 237 8.24 -15.09 29.11
C ARG A 237 9.43 -14.93 30.05
N GLN A 238 10.54 -15.63 29.78
CA GLN A 238 11.73 -15.63 30.63
C GLN A 238 12.90 -14.88 29.96
N HIS A 239 13.04 -15.04 28.65
CA HIS A 239 14.24 -14.62 27.91
C HIS A 239 14.01 -13.39 27.03
N TYR A 240 12.77 -12.90 26.89
CA TYR A 240 12.48 -11.71 26.11
C TYR A 240 12.02 -10.55 26.99
N ALA A 241 12.76 -9.45 26.91
CA ALA A 241 12.37 -8.18 27.48
C ALA A 241 12.04 -7.22 26.32
N LEU A 242 10.82 -6.70 26.29
CA LEU A 242 10.40 -5.76 25.26
C LEU A 242 11.23 -4.48 25.35
N THR A 243 12.01 -4.20 24.31
CA THR A 243 12.72 -2.94 24.11
C THR A 243 12.29 -2.32 22.78
N ILE A 244 12.05 -1.02 22.79
CA ILE A 244 11.71 -0.23 21.60
C ILE A 244 12.75 0.87 21.53
N ALA A 245 13.66 0.78 20.57
CA ALA A 245 14.67 1.83 20.37
C ALA A 245 14.08 2.97 19.54
N GLU A 246 14.55 4.20 19.74
CA GLU A 246 14.07 5.36 18.99
C GLU A 246 14.24 5.22 17.47
N THR A 247 15.30 4.52 17.05
CA THR A 247 15.59 4.25 15.65
C THR A 247 14.58 3.31 14.98
N GLU A 248 13.78 2.58 15.77
CA GLU A 248 12.72 1.73 15.26
C GLU A 248 11.43 2.49 14.97
N LEU A 249 11.31 3.72 15.47
CA LEU A 249 10.11 4.55 15.41
C LEU A 249 10.16 5.51 14.22
N THR A 250 9.04 5.62 13.51
CA THR A 250 8.80 6.72 12.58
C THR A 250 8.80 8.07 13.32
N PRO A 251 9.00 9.21 12.64
CA PRO A 251 8.93 10.52 13.28
C PRO A 251 7.62 10.77 14.05
N VAL A 252 6.50 10.27 13.53
CA VAL A 252 5.18 10.38 14.17
C VAL A 252 5.11 9.52 15.44
N GLU A 253 5.60 8.27 15.36
CA GLU A 253 5.68 7.38 16.53
C GLU A 253 6.65 7.91 17.61
N ARG A 254 7.74 8.59 17.21
CA ARG A 254 8.68 9.25 18.15
C ARG A 254 8.03 10.42 18.88
N GLN A 255 7.32 11.28 18.16
CA GLN A 255 6.61 12.41 18.77
C GLN A 255 5.55 11.93 19.78
N ALA A 256 4.89 10.80 19.49
CA ALA A 256 3.96 10.17 20.40
C ALA A 256 4.63 9.66 21.69
N MET A 257 5.82 9.07 21.60
CA MET A 257 6.59 8.61 22.76
C MET A 257 7.14 9.77 23.60
N ALA A 258 7.71 10.79 22.95
CA ALA A 258 8.32 11.94 23.62
C ALA A 258 7.29 12.82 24.37
N ALA A 259 6.03 12.89 23.89
CA ALA A 259 4.97 13.66 24.55
C ALA A 259 4.57 13.13 25.94
N THR A 260 5.05 11.94 26.33
CA THR A 260 4.87 11.36 27.66
C THR A 260 6.11 11.43 28.55
N ASP A 261 7.27 11.80 28.01
CA ASP A 261 8.53 11.99 28.76
C ASP A 261 8.69 13.45 29.22
N VAL A 262 7.57 14.09 29.56
CA VAL A 262 7.51 15.52 29.95
C VAL A 262 7.83 15.71 31.44
N ASP A 263 8.21 14.64 32.15
CA ASP A 263 8.78 14.74 33.50
C ASP A 263 10.29 15.05 33.50
N GLU A 264 10.93 15.19 32.33
CA GLU A 264 12.28 15.77 32.19
C GLU A 264 12.25 17.09 31.39
N ILE A 265 11.54 18.09 31.90
CA ILE A 265 11.86 19.50 31.56
C ILE A 265 12.79 20.02 32.66
N GLU A 266 14.10 19.90 32.46
CA GLU A 266 15.03 20.82 33.12
C GLU A 266 14.80 22.21 32.51
N LEU A 267 14.18 23.08 33.31
CA LEU A 267 14.15 24.52 33.08
C LEU A 267 15.58 25.06 33.22
N GLU A 268 16.25 25.33 32.10
CA GLU A 268 17.37 26.28 32.12
C GLU A 268 16.80 27.69 32.22
N LEU A 269 17.12 28.36 33.33
CA LEU A 269 16.97 29.81 33.56
C LEU A 269 18.01 30.59 32.76
#